data_AF-A0A1N7E1C8-F1
#
_entry.id   AF-A0A1N7E1C8-F1
#
_cell.length_a   1.000
_cell.length_b   1.000
_cell.length_c   1.000
_cell.angle_alpha   90.00
_cell.angle_beta   90.00
_cell.angle_gamma   90.00
#
_symmetry.space_group_name_H-M   'P 1'
#
loop_
_entity.id
_entity.type
_entity.pdbx_description
1 polymer ?
#
loop_
_entity_poly.entity_id
_entity_poly.type
_entity_poly.pdbx_seq_one_letter_code
_entity_poly.pdbx_strand_id
1 'polypeptide(L)'
;MRRVARVLTSLLLVPLPGCTSESADFAHTTVAVILDQDVTSEQKSAVEQQLRSMPSVEGVTLETREQAYARQKETLKDDPDLLARLNPEYVPESFHATITDPLAAEAIKLVMGTVDHVGAVALRIADAEPLPSRIGLIVRMESTATGEQLSAAEEAVRALPHAKSIEVEKRDAAYERLREQCQGKGDLAAQLDRQMMRESVRFELPVDGKSPGAPKLMNLDGVDEVELVPAAVL
;
A
#
# COMPACT_ATOMS: atom_id res chain seq x y z
N MET A 1 75.45 -34.89 -3.13
CA MET A 1 74.06 -35.42 -3.29
C MET A 1 73.21 -34.98 -2.12
N ARG A 2 72.25 -34.09 -2.32
CA ARG A 2 70.90 -34.06 -1.71
C ARG A 2 70.27 -32.68 -1.97
N ARG A 3 69.16 -32.73 -2.70
CA ARG A 3 68.29 -31.62 -3.09
C ARG A 3 67.48 -31.18 -1.87
N VAL A 4 67.29 -29.88 -1.67
CA VAL A 4 66.20 -29.34 -0.83
C VAL A 4 65.38 -28.42 -1.74
N ALA A 5 64.21 -28.91 -2.13
CA ALA A 5 63.25 -28.21 -2.94
C ALA A 5 62.57 -27.11 -2.10
N ARG A 6 62.52 -25.89 -2.63
CA ARG A 6 61.69 -24.81 -2.08
C ARG A 6 60.24 -25.10 -2.45
N VAL A 7 59.40 -25.26 -1.42
CA VAL A 7 57.95 -25.39 -1.55
C VAL A 7 57.39 -24.03 -1.97
N LEU A 8 56.77 -23.99 -3.15
CA LEU A 8 56.08 -22.84 -3.71
C LEU A 8 54.61 -22.92 -3.25
N THR A 9 54.27 -22.22 -2.17
CA THR A 9 52.89 -22.15 -1.66
C THR A 9 52.06 -21.30 -2.62
N SER A 10 51.26 -21.94 -3.46
CA SER A 10 50.26 -21.28 -4.30
C SER A 10 49.02 -20.98 -3.45
N LEU A 11 48.77 -19.70 -3.15
CA LEU A 11 47.49 -19.24 -2.61
C LEU A 11 46.43 -19.38 -3.72
N LEU A 12 45.48 -20.30 -3.53
CA LEU A 12 44.23 -20.35 -4.27
C LEU A 12 43.33 -19.20 -3.78
N LEU A 13 43.12 -18.18 -4.61
CA LEU A 13 41.99 -17.27 -4.45
C LEU A 13 40.71 -18.02 -4.85
N VAL A 14 39.85 -18.30 -3.86
CA VAL A 14 38.47 -18.73 -4.10
C VAL A 14 37.65 -17.48 -4.38
N PRO A 15 37.04 -17.30 -5.56
CA PRO A 15 36.03 -16.26 -5.74
C PRO A 15 34.81 -16.67 -4.90
N LEU A 16 34.50 -15.86 -3.89
CA LEU A 16 33.23 -15.97 -3.18
C LEU A 16 32.10 -15.82 -4.22
N PRO A 17 31.05 -16.66 -4.17
CA PRO A 17 29.87 -16.40 -4.97
C PRO A 17 29.38 -15.01 -4.59
N GLY A 18 29.44 -14.09 -5.56
CA GLY A 18 28.83 -12.79 -5.41
C GLY A 18 27.39 -13.04 -4.99
N CYS A 19 27.01 -12.47 -3.85
CA CYS A 19 25.62 -12.20 -3.57
C CYS A 19 25.13 -11.34 -4.74
N THR A 20 24.55 -11.98 -5.74
CA THR A 20 23.52 -11.35 -6.54
C THR A 20 22.49 -10.93 -5.52
N SER A 21 22.47 -9.64 -5.19
CA SER A 21 21.31 -9.00 -4.61
C SER A 21 20.20 -9.22 -5.62
N GLU A 22 19.50 -10.34 -5.46
CA GLU A 22 18.21 -10.59 -6.03
C GLU A 22 17.38 -9.40 -5.55
N SER A 23 17.28 -8.39 -6.42
CA SER A 23 16.29 -7.35 -6.25
C SER A 23 14.99 -8.11 -6.21
N ALA A 24 14.48 -8.33 -5.01
CA ALA A 24 13.14 -8.82 -4.83
C ALA A 24 12.29 -7.87 -5.66
N ASP A 25 11.74 -8.40 -6.77
CA ASP A 25 10.77 -7.70 -7.60
C ASP A 25 9.54 -7.51 -6.73
N PHE A 26 9.60 -6.48 -5.89
CA PHE A 26 8.45 -6.04 -5.13
C PHE A 26 7.48 -5.50 -6.17
N ALA A 27 6.29 -6.10 -6.22
CA ALA A 27 5.16 -5.50 -6.90
C ALA A 27 5.10 -4.03 -6.51
N HIS A 28 5.29 -3.12 -7.47
CA HIS A 28 5.29 -1.70 -7.19
C HIS A 28 3.94 -1.32 -6.55
N THR A 29 3.96 -0.45 -5.54
CA THR A 29 2.71 0.10 -5.02
C THR A 29 2.33 1.28 -5.89
N THR A 30 1.09 1.33 -6.34
CA THR A 30 0.53 2.51 -7.01
C THR A 30 -0.39 3.23 -6.03
N VAL A 31 -0.41 4.56 -6.14
CA VAL A 31 -1.32 5.42 -5.38
C VAL A 31 -2.24 6.15 -6.34
N ALA A 32 -3.52 6.15 -6.02
CA ALA A 32 -4.53 6.99 -6.66
C ALA A 32 -4.99 8.05 -5.65
N VAL A 33 -4.67 9.31 -5.93
CA VAL A 33 -5.16 10.47 -5.17
C VAL A 33 -6.41 10.98 -5.87
N ILE A 34 -7.56 10.72 -5.28
CA ILE A 34 -8.87 11.05 -5.83
C ILE A 34 -9.22 12.48 -5.39
N LEU A 35 -9.56 13.31 -6.37
CA LEU A 35 -9.87 14.72 -6.14
C LEU A 35 -11.35 14.90 -5.74
N ASP A 36 -11.64 15.99 -5.03
CA ASP A 36 -13.03 16.44 -4.85
C ASP A 36 -13.71 16.72 -6.22
N GLN A 37 -15.04 16.70 -6.26
CA GLN A 37 -15.78 16.80 -7.53
C GLN A 37 -15.58 18.12 -8.28
N ASP A 38 -15.42 19.23 -7.53
CA ASP A 38 -15.45 20.60 -8.05
C ASP A 38 -14.10 21.32 -7.93
N VAL A 39 -12.99 20.58 -8.01
CA VAL A 39 -11.64 21.17 -7.96
C VAL A 39 -11.36 22.07 -9.15
N THR A 40 -10.81 23.26 -8.89
CA THR A 40 -10.32 24.15 -9.95
C THR A 40 -9.01 23.66 -10.54
N SER A 41 -8.59 24.26 -11.66
CA SER A 41 -7.31 23.92 -12.29
C SER A 41 -6.11 24.24 -11.40
N GLU A 42 -6.18 25.35 -10.64
CA GLU A 42 -5.15 25.77 -9.69
C GLU A 42 -5.07 24.81 -8.51
N GLN A 43 -6.21 24.40 -7.95
CA GLN A 43 -6.27 23.43 -6.86
C GLN A 43 -5.73 22.07 -7.29
N LYS A 44 -6.11 21.60 -8.48
CA LYS A 44 -5.58 20.39 -9.10
C LYS A 44 -4.05 20.45 -9.25
N SER A 45 -3.51 21.57 -9.75
CA SER A 45 -2.07 21.75 -9.88
C SER A 45 -1.35 21.74 -8.52
N ALA A 46 -1.96 22.25 -7.46
CA ALA A 46 -1.39 22.22 -6.12
C ALA A 46 -1.33 20.79 -5.57
N VAL A 47 -2.39 20.00 -5.73
CA VAL A 47 -2.42 18.57 -5.35
C VAL A 47 -1.36 17.79 -6.13
N GLU A 48 -1.24 18.03 -7.44
CA GLU A 48 -0.23 17.40 -8.28
C GLU A 48 1.19 17.69 -7.79
N GLN A 49 1.48 18.96 -7.51
CA GLN A 49 2.79 19.40 -7.04
C GLN A 49 3.12 18.77 -5.68
N GLN A 50 2.14 18.72 -4.77
CA GLN A 50 2.31 18.08 -3.47
C GLN A 50 2.63 16.59 -3.63
N LEU A 51 1.88 15.85 -4.45
CA LEU A 51 2.13 14.43 -4.72
C LEU A 51 3.52 14.21 -5.35
N ARG A 52 3.92 15.04 -6.32
CA ARG A 52 5.25 14.99 -6.97
C ARG A 52 6.40 15.28 -6.01
N SER A 53 6.14 16.03 -4.93
CA SER A 53 7.15 16.36 -3.93
C SER A 53 7.36 15.24 -2.89
N MET A 54 6.46 14.26 -2.85
CA MET A 54 6.55 13.15 -1.90
C MET A 54 7.76 12.27 -2.22
N PRO A 55 8.47 11.78 -1.18
CA PRO A 55 9.59 10.87 -1.38
C PRO A 55 9.10 9.57 -2.04
N SER A 56 9.92 9.02 -2.93
CA SER A 56 9.65 7.74 -3.61
C SER A 56 8.42 7.74 -4.53
N VAL A 57 7.88 8.92 -4.89
CA VAL A 57 6.79 9.04 -5.87
C VAL A 57 7.36 9.31 -7.27
N GLU A 58 6.95 8.50 -8.23
CA GLU A 58 7.34 8.60 -9.63
C GLU A 58 6.13 8.52 -10.57
N GLY A 59 6.25 9.15 -11.75
CA GLY A 59 5.27 8.96 -12.83
C GLY A 59 3.88 9.51 -12.55
N VAL A 60 3.74 10.63 -11.84
CA VAL A 60 2.43 11.25 -11.58
C VAL A 60 1.72 11.60 -12.89
N THR A 61 0.52 11.05 -13.07
CA THR A 61 -0.35 11.22 -14.25
C THR A 61 -1.78 11.52 -13.83
N LEU A 62 -2.47 12.38 -14.57
CA LEU A 62 -3.88 12.67 -14.36
C LEU A 62 -4.75 11.65 -15.11
N GLU A 63 -5.68 11.03 -14.39
CA GLU A 63 -6.85 10.35 -14.96
C GLU A 63 -8.03 11.33 -14.93
N THR A 64 -8.47 11.78 -16.10
CA THR A 64 -9.64 12.67 -16.21
C THR A 64 -10.93 11.92 -15.89
N ARG A 65 -12.00 12.66 -15.63
CA ARG A 65 -13.34 12.10 -15.39
C ARG A 65 -13.79 11.18 -16.53
N GLU A 66 -13.53 11.58 -17.77
CA GLU A 66 -13.87 10.79 -18.95
C GLU A 66 -13.07 9.49 -19.02
N GLN A 67 -11.77 9.54 -18.70
CA GLN A 67 -10.90 8.37 -18.66
C GLN A 67 -11.31 7.41 -17.54
N ALA A 68 -11.54 7.93 -16.33
CA ALA A 68 -12.00 7.16 -15.19
C ALA A 68 -13.37 6.51 -15.47
N TYR A 69 -14.31 7.23 -16.08
CA TYR A 69 -15.61 6.68 -16.46
C TYR A 69 -15.49 5.59 -17.53
N ALA A 70 -14.62 5.79 -18.53
CA ALA A 70 -14.34 4.76 -19.52
C ALA A 70 -13.75 3.48 -18.89
N ARG A 71 -12.77 3.64 -17.99
CA ARG A 71 -12.16 2.53 -17.25
C ARG A 71 -13.19 1.81 -16.37
N GLN A 72 -14.01 2.54 -15.62
CA GLN A 72 -15.03 1.94 -14.75
C GLN A 72 -16.06 1.14 -15.55
N LYS A 73 -16.48 1.62 -16.73
CA LYS A 73 -17.37 0.84 -17.62
C LYS A 73 -16.75 -0.49 -18.04
N GLU A 74 -15.45 -0.48 -18.36
CA GLU A 74 -14.73 -1.71 -18.73
C GLU A 74 -14.60 -2.66 -17.54
N THR A 75 -14.28 -2.14 -16.35
CA THR A 75 -14.18 -2.96 -15.12
C THR A 75 -15.53 -3.56 -14.71
N LEU A 76 -16.63 -2.84 -14.91
CA LEU A 76 -17.98 -3.27 -14.52
C LEU A 76 -18.73 -4.00 -15.64
N LYS A 77 -18.09 -4.32 -16.77
CA LYS A 77 -18.76 -4.96 -17.92
C LYS A 77 -19.43 -6.29 -17.58
N ASP A 78 -18.88 -6.99 -16.59
CA ASP A 78 -19.37 -8.30 -16.13
C ASP A 78 -20.35 -8.17 -14.93
N ASP A 79 -20.65 -6.94 -14.48
CA ASP A 79 -21.64 -6.63 -13.46
C ASP A 79 -22.67 -5.60 -14.00
N PRO A 80 -23.70 -6.07 -14.73
CA PRO A 80 -24.65 -5.19 -15.42
C PRO A 80 -25.46 -4.32 -14.45
N ASP A 81 -25.69 -4.78 -13.22
CA ASP A 81 -26.45 -4.04 -12.21
C ASP A 81 -25.65 -2.83 -11.69
N LEU A 82 -24.34 -3.00 -11.47
CA LEU A 82 -23.45 -1.89 -11.12
C LEU A 82 -23.22 -0.96 -12.31
N LEU A 83 -23.02 -1.52 -13.51
CA LEU A 83 -22.83 -0.74 -14.73
C LEU A 83 -24.03 0.17 -15.02
N ALA A 84 -25.25 -0.32 -14.81
CA ALA A 84 -26.48 0.47 -14.98
C ALA A 84 -26.62 1.63 -13.99
N ARG A 85 -25.93 1.58 -12.85
CA ARG A 85 -25.93 2.62 -11.81
C ARG A 85 -24.76 3.60 -11.93
N LEU A 86 -23.82 3.35 -12.84
CA LEU A 86 -22.65 4.19 -13.02
C LEU A 86 -23.05 5.53 -13.65
N ASN A 87 -22.96 6.61 -12.88
CA ASN A 87 -23.20 7.97 -13.37
C ASN A 87 -21.86 8.68 -13.62
N PRO A 88 -21.58 9.17 -14.84
CA PRO A 88 -20.35 9.90 -15.14
C PRO A 88 -20.14 11.16 -14.28
N GLU A 89 -21.21 11.81 -13.82
CA GLU A 89 -21.12 13.00 -12.96
C GLU A 89 -20.51 12.71 -11.59
N TYR A 90 -20.63 11.47 -11.11
CA TYR A 90 -20.09 11.05 -9.82
C TYR A 90 -18.72 10.38 -9.93
N VAL A 91 -18.11 10.35 -11.12
CA VAL A 91 -16.76 9.85 -11.29
C VAL A 91 -15.76 11.01 -11.06
N PRO A 92 -14.97 10.97 -9.98
CA PRO A 92 -13.98 12.00 -9.73
C PRO A 92 -12.75 11.81 -10.62
N GLU A 93 -12.02 12.91 -10.84
CA GLU A 93 -10.67 12.85 -11.38
C GLU A 93 -9.70 12.30 -10.33
N SER A 94 -8.58 11.73 -10.77
CA SER A 94 -7.56 11.26 -9.86
C SER A 94 -6.14 11.39 -10.42
N PHE A 95 -5.17 11.60 -9.55
CA PHE A 95 -3.76 11.45 -9.90
C PHE A 95 -3.27 10.05 -9.57
N HIS A 96 -2.62 9.40 -10.52
CA HIS A 96 -1.99 8.10 -10.35
C HIS A 96 -0.48 8.25 -10.34
N ALA A 97 0.17 7.57 -9.42
CA ALA A 97 1.63 7.55 -9.33
C ALA A 97 2.15 6.20 -8.83
N THR A 98 3.41 5.92 -9.13
CA THR A 98 4.13 4.77 -8.59
C THR A 98 4.86 5.18 -7.33
N ILE A 99 4.78 4.34 -6.30
CA ILE A 99 5.56 4.44 -5.07
C ILE A 99 6.67 3.40 -5.14
N THR A 100 7.91 3.85 -5.30
CA THR A 100 9.08 2.98 -5.49
C THR A 100 9.57 2.34 -4.19
N ASP A 101 9.25 2.94 -3.04
CA ASP A 101 9.50 2.39 -1.72
C ASP A 101 8.17 2.01 -1.05
N PRO A 102 7.81 0.72 -1.01
CA PRO A 102 6.52 0.29 -0.48
C PRO A 102 6.35 0.61 1.01
N LEU A 103 7.44 0.76 1.79
CA LEU A 103 7.36 1.16 3.20
C LEU A 103 6.97 2.64 3.38
N ALA A 104 7.06 3.46 2.32
CA ALA A 104 6.56 4.84 2.36
C ALA A 104 5.07 4.95 2.05
N ALA A 105 4.45 3.90 1.47
CA ALA A 105 3.14 4.01 0.85
C ALA A 105 2.02 4.37 1.83
N GLU A 106 1.98 3.71 2.99
CA GLU A 106 0.97 3.98 4.03
C GLU A 106 1.08 5.43 4.55
N ALA A 107 2.31 5.92 4.77
CA ALA A 107 2.54 7.29 5.21
C ALA A 107 2.17 8.32 4.12
N ILE A 108 2.51 8.07 2.85
CA ILE A 108 2.10 8.92 1.72
C ILE A 108 0.57 8.99 1.63
N LYS A 109 -0.12 7.85 1.76
CA LYS A 109 -1.59 7.80 1.78
C LYS A 109 -2.16 8.71 2.87
N LEU A 110 -1.66 8.57 4.10
CA LEU A 110 -2.15 9.35 5.24
C LEU A 110 -1.92 10.85 5.06
N VAL A 111 -0.72 11.25 4.63
CA VAL A 111 -0.39 12.67 4.44
C VAL A 111 -1.19 13.26 3.28
N MET A 112 -1.27 12.59 2.14
CA MET A 112 -2.07 13.04 0.99
C MET A 112 -3.56 13.11 1.34
N GLY A 113 -4.05 12.22 2.21
CA GLY A 113 -5.42 12.26 2.71
C GLY A 113 -5.76 13.49 3.56
N THR A 114 -4.76 14.28 3.97
CA THR A 114 -4.98 15.56 4.68
C THR A 114 -4.79 16.79 3.81
N VAL A 115 -4.45 16.62 2.53
CA VAL A 115 -4.26 17.74 1.60
C VAL A 115 -5.63 18.26 1.18
N ASP A 116 -5.79 19.58 1.22
CA ASP A 116 -7.01 20.24 0.74
C ASP A 116 -7.33 19.78 -0.70
N HIS A 117 -8.62 19.57 -0.98
CA HIS A 117 -9.14 19.16 -2.29
C HIS A 117 -8.86 17.70 -2.69
N VAL A 118 -8.30 16.91 -1.77
CA VAL A 118 -8.23 15.44 -1.88
C VAL A 118 -9.43 14.83 -1.18
N GLY A 119 -10.26 14.13 -1.94
CA GLY A 119 -11.44 13.44 -1.41
C GLY A 119 -11.10 12.06 -0.82
N ALA A 120 -10.17 11.34 -1.44
CA ALA A 120 -9.70 10.04 -0.95
C ALA A 120 -8.33 9.68 -1.52
N VAL A 121 -7.63 8.76 -0.85
CA VAL A 121 -6.37 8.20 -1.37
C VAL A 121 -6.43 6.68 -1.26
N ALA A 122 -6.20 6.00 -2.38
CA ALA A 122 -6.22 4.54 -2.46
C ALA A 122 -4.84 4.01 -2.83
N LEU A 123 -4.38 2.98 -2.12
CA LEU A 123 -3.24 2.18 -2.53
C LEU A 123 -3.71 0.99 -3.33
N ARG A 124 -2.95 0.65 -4.37
CA ARG A 124 -3.11 -0.60 -5.11
C ARG A 124 -1.75 -1.24 -5.28
N ILE A 125 -1.69 -2.53 -5.03
CA ILE A 125 -0.53 -3.31 -5.45
C ILE A 125 -0.61 -3.41 -6.97
N ALA A 126 0.46 -3.03 -7.67
CA ALA A 126 0.52 -3.20 -9.11
C ALA A 126 0.34 -4.67 -9.47
N ASP A 127 -0.22 -4.92 -10.65
CA ASP A 127 -0.33 -6.26 -11.21
C ASP A 127 1.07 -6.79 -11.50
N ALA A 128 1.66 -7.45 -10.51
CA ALA A 128 2.95 -8.11 -10.67
C ALA A 128 2.77 -9.43 -11.39
N GLU A 129 3.64 -9.70 -12.36
CA GLU A 129 3.74 -10.98 -13.03
C GLU A 129 5.13 -11.60 -12.73
N PRO A 130 5.20 -12.72 -11.97
CA PRO A 130 4.09 -13.47 -11.38
C PRO A 130 3.49 -12.79 -10.15
N LEU A 131 2.22 -13.09 -9.86
CA LEU A 131 1.57 -12.62 -8.63
C LEU A 131 2.34 -13.14 -7.40
N PRO A 132 2.46 -12.31 -6.33
CA PRO A 132 3.07 -12.77 -5.10
C PRO A 132 2.23 -13.90 -4.49
N SER A 133 2.90 -14.87 -3.86
CA SER A 133 2.21 -16.00 -3.22
C SER A 133 1.32 -15.58 -2.04
N ARG A 134 1.61 -14.41 -1.45
CA ARG A 134 0.89 -13.84 -0.32
C ARG A 134 0.73 -12.33 -0.46
N ILE A 135 -0.33 -11.82 0.13
CA ILE A 135 -0.66 -10.40 0.20
C ILE A 135 -0.91 -10.01 1.64
N GLY A 136 -0.51 -8.78 2.00
CA GLY A 136 -0.83 -8.21 3.30
C GLY A 136 -2.19 -7.52 3.27
N LEU A 137 -2.91 -7.57 4.39
CA LEU A 137 -4.15 -6.87 4.61
C LEU A 137 -4.07 -6.09 5.92
N ILE A 138 -4.64 -4.89 5.91
CA ILE A 138 -4.81 -4.03 7.07
C ILE A 138 -6.31 -3.77 7.22
N VAL A 139 -6.93 -4.32 8.25
CA VAL A 139 -8.30 -3.97 8.65
C VAL A 139 -8.20 -2.76 9.56
N ARG A 140 -8.50 -1.58 9.02
CA ARG A 140 -8.41 -0.31 9.75
C ARG A 140 -9.74 -0.02 10.44
N MET A 141 -9.67 0.31 11.74
CA MET A 141 -10.85 0.57 12.54
C MET A 141 -11.30 2.04 12.47
N GLU A 142 -12.57 2.25 12.78
CA GLU A 142 -13.15 3.56 13.01
C GLU A 142 -12.43 4.33 14.13
N SER A 143 -12.46 5.67 14.15
CA SER A 143 -11.64 6.44 15.12
C SER A 143 -12.18 6.31 16.54
N THR A 144 -13.44 6.70 16.73
CA THR A 144 -14.62 5.83 16.73
C THR A 144 -14.59 4.54 17.56
N ALA A 145 -13.88 3.53 17.03
CA ALA A 145 -14.14 2.15 17.35
C ALA A 145 -13.84 1.81 18.82
N THR A 146 -14.67 0.94 19.37
CA THR A 146 -14.50 0.41 20.72
C THR A 146 -13.51 -0.76 20.73
N GLY A 147 -12.94 -1.06 21.91
CA GLY A 147 -12.10 -2.24 22.09
C GLY A 147 -12.83 -3.56 21.80
N GLU A 148 -14.15 -3.60 21.98
CA GLU A 148 -14.99 -4.75 21.62
C GLU A 148 -15.05 -4.94 20.10
N GLN A 149 -15.27 -3.86 19.34
CA GLN A 149 -15.27 -3.89 17.87
C GLN A 149 -13.90 -4.33 17.32
N LEU A 150 -12.79 -3.82 17.86
CA LEU A 150 -11.46 -4.27 17.47
C LEU A 150 -11.24 -5.76 17.77
N SER A 151 -11.69 -6.24 18.94
CA SER A 151 -11.60 -7.66 19.30
C SER A 151 -12.41 -8.54 18.35
N ALA A 152 -13.62 -8.09 17.98
CA ALA A 152 -14.46 -8.78 17.00
C ALA A 152 -13.81 -8.84 15.60
N ALA A 153 -13.15 -7.76 15.17
CA ALA A 153 -12.38 -7.74 13.93
C ALA A 153 -11.20 -8.73 13.98
N GLU A 154 -10.46 -8.77 15.09
CA GLU A 154 -9.36 -9.72 15.29
C GLU A 154 -9.84 -11.18 15.27
N GLU A 155 -10.95 -11.49 15.95
CA GLU A 155 -11.58 -12.81 15.92
C GLU A 155 -12.04 -13.20 14.51
N ALA A 156 -12.65 -12.28 13.79
CA ALA A 156 -13.06 -12.51 12.41
C ALA A 156 -11.87 -12.81 11.49
N VAL A 157 -10.74 -12.10 11.65
CA VAL A 157 -9.50 -12.36 10.93
C VAL A 157 -8.90 -13.71 11.29
N ARG A 158 -8.86 -14.07 12.59
CA ARG A 158 -8.38 -15.40 13.04
C ARG A 158 -9.22 -16.55 12.51
N ALA A 159 -10.51 -16.32 12.25
CA ALA A 159 -11.40 -17.32 11.66
C ALA A 159 -11.18 -17.53 10.15
N LEU A 160 -10.38 -16.67 9.49
CA LEU A 160 -10.08 -16.84 8.07
C LEU A 160 -9.10 -18.00 7.84
N PRO A 161 -9.37 -18.86 6.84
CA PRO A 161 -8.44 -19.91 6.48
C PRO A 161 -7.12 -19.31 5.96
N HIS A 162 -6.00 -19.85 6.44
CA HIS A 162 -4.65 -19.48 5.99
C HIS A 162 -4.18 -18.05 6.32
N ALA A 163 -4.91 -17.32 7.17
CA ALA A 163 -4.43 -16.09 7.77
C ALA A 163 -3.17 -16.37 8.61
N LYS A 164 -2.14 -15.54 8.43
CA LYS A 164 -0.86 -15.61 9.16
C LYS A 164 -0.43 -14.21 9.58
N SER A 165 0.55 -14.15 10.50
CA SER A 165 1.14 -12.89 10.95
C SER A 165 0.08 -11.92 11.47
N ILE A 166 -0.94 -12.45 12.17
CA ILE A 166 -2.07 -11.67 12.67
C ILE A 166 -1.59 -10.84 13.85
N GLU A 167 -1.64 -9.53 13.72
CA GLU A 167 -1.25 -8.57 14.74
C GLU A 167 -2.33 -7.50 14.91
N VAL A 168 -2.66 -7.19 16.17
CA VAL A 168 -3.44 -6.00 16.51
C VAL A 168 -2.48 -4.85 16.73
N GLU A 169 -2.57 -3.84 15.88
CA GLU A 169 -1.77 -2.64 15.97
C GLU A 169 -2.57 -1.50 16.61
N LYS A 170 -2.07 -0.99 17.73
CA LYS A 170 -2.64 0.17 18.43
C LYS A 170 -2.19 1.47 17.77
N ARG A 171 -2.98 2.54 17.96
CA ARG A 171 -2.70 3.88 17.39
C ARG A 171 -1.26 4.36 17.61
N ASP A 172 -0.77 4.28 18.85
CA ASP A 172 0.58 4.74 19.17
C ASP A 172 1.66 3.84 18.56
N ALA A 173 1.41 2.53 18.47
CA ALA A 173 2.33 1.59 17.81
C ALA A 173 2.41 1.85 16.30
N ALA A 174 1.25 2.09 15.64
CA ALA A 174 1.20 2.48 14.23
C ALA A 174 1.98 3.77 13.97
N TYR A 175 1.81 4.77 14.84
CA TYR A 175 2.54 6.04 14.73
C TYR A 175 4.06 5.81 14.80
N GLU A 176 4.55 5.10 15.82
CA GLU A 176 5.98 4.87 15.98
C GLU A 176 6.55 4.03 14.83
N ARG A 177 5.86 2.97 14.40
CA ARG A 177 6.27 2.16 13.24
C ARG A 177 6.41 3.01 11.98
N LEU A 178 5.39 3.81 11.63
CA LEU A 178 5.44 4.63 10.41
C LEU A 178 6.50 5.73 10.51
N ARG A 179 6.65 6.35 11.68
CA ARG A 179 7.71 7.34 11.94
C ARG A 179 9.10 6.73 11.74
N GLU A 180 9.32 5.50 12.23
CA GLU A 180 10.56 4.76 12.03
C GLU A 180 10.78 4.36 10.57
N GLN A 181 9.77 3.81 9.90
CA GLN A 181 9.82 3.43 8.48
C GLN A 181 10.07 4.63 7.55
N CYS A 182 9.70 5.84 7.98
CA CYS A 182 9.91 7.08 7.23
C CYS A 182 11.21 7.81 7.57
N GLN A 183 12.05 7.29 8.47
CA GLN A 183 13.34 7.92 8.77
C GLN A 183 14.22 8.03 7.53
N GLY A 184 14.73 9.23 7.26
CA GLY A 184 15.56 9.50 6.07
C GLY A 184 14.76 9.68 4.77
N LYS A 185 13.43 9.57 4.78
CA LYS A 185 12.57 9.76 3.59
C LYS A 185 12.06 11.20 3.48
N GLY A 186 12.98 12.16 3.47
CA GLY A 186 12.63 13.58 3.46
C GLY A 186 11.78 13.99 4.66
N ASP A 187 10.80 14.86 4.44
CA ASP A 187 9.95 15.43 5.50
C ASP A 187 8.72 14.56 5.82
N LEU A 188 8.61 13.35 5.25
CA LEU A 188 7.42 12.51 5.40
C LEU A 188 7.16 12.14 6.87
N ALA A 189 8.20 11.77 7.62
CA ALA A 189 8.08 11.47 9.05
C ALA A 189 7.61 12.67 9.88
N ALA A 190 7.95 13.90 9.48
CA ALA A 190 7.57 15.12 10.17
C ALA A 190 6.12 15.55 9.87
N GLN A 191 5.54 15.09 8.76
CA GLN A 191 4.15 15.34 8.38
C GLN A 191 3.16 14.37 9.03
N LEU A 192 3.64 13.27 9.62
CA LEU A 192 2.78 12.31 10.32
C LEU A 192 2.33 12.87 11.67
N ASP A 193 1.03 12.80 11.92
CA ASP A 193 0.42 13.09 13.22
C ASP A 193 -0.21 11.82 13.83
N ARG A 194 -0.17 11.72 15.16
CA ARG A 194 -0.77 10.58 15.90
C ARG A 194 -2.28 10.46 15.66
N GLN A 195 -2.97 11.56 15.43
CA GLN A 195 -4.41 11.59 15.16
C GLN A 195 -4.77 10.97 13.81
N MET A 196 -3.84 10.93 12.85
CA MET A 196 -4.03 10.22 11.58
C MET A 196 -4.08 8.70 11.77
N MET A 197 -3.50 8.19 12.87
CA MET A 197 -3.40 6.76 13.12
C MET A 197 -4.71 6.17 13.65
N ARG A 198 -4.99 4.96 13.19
CA ARG A 198 -6.17 4.18 13.53
C ARG A 198 -5.72 2.83 14.07
N GLU A 199 -6.48 2.27 15.01
CA GLU A 199 -6.24 0.88 15.40
C GLU A 199 -6.48 -0.02 14.21
N SER A 200 -5.74 -1.12 14.10
CA SER A 200 -5.90 -2.04 12.98
C SER A 200 -5.60 -3.49 13.34
N VAL A 201 -6.09 -4.40 12.50
CA VAL A 201 -5.67 -5.81 12.48
C VAL A 201 -4.89 -6.04 11.19
N ARG A 202 -3.61 -6.36 11.30
CA ARG A 202 -2.67 -6.59 10.20
C ARG A 202 -2.45 -8.09 10.05
N PHE A 203 -2.48 -8.61 8.82
CA PHE A 203 -2.30 -10.04 8.58
C PHE A 203 -2.05 -10.37 7.10
N GLU A 204 -1.49 -11.55 6.84
CA GLU A 204 -1.25 -12.04 5.49
C GLU A 204 -2.27 -13.10 5.06
N LEU A 205 -2.61 -13.14 3.77
CA LEU A 205 -3.38 -14.20 3.12
C LEU A 205 -2.69 -14.72 1.85
N PRO A 206 -2.94 -15.99 1.44
CA PRO A 206 -2.52 -16.45 0.12
C PRO A 206 -3.28 -15.71 -0.98
N VAL A 207 -2.62 -15.49 -2.12
CA VAL A 207 -3.28 -14.98 -3.34
C VAL A 207 -3.81 -16.19 -4.11
N ASP A 208 -5.10 -16.50 -3.97
CA ASP A 208 -5.75 -17.67 -4.59
C ASP A 208 -6.69 -17.31 -5.77
N GLY A 209 -6.56 -16.09 -6.29
CA GLY A 209 -7.36 -15.58 -7.41
C GLY A 209 -8.79 -15.16 -7.04
N LYS A 210 -9.19 -15.27 -5.76
CA LYS A 210 -10.44 -14.70 -5.24
C LYS A 210 -10.12 -13.64 -4.19
N SER A 211 -10.88 -12.55 -4.17
CA SER A 211 -10.66 -11.49 -3.17
C SER A 211 -10.85 -12.08 -1.77
N PRO A 212 -9.80 -12.16 -0.95
CA PRO A 212 -9.77 -13.09 0.16
C PRO A 212 -10.58 -12.52 1.32
N GLY A 213 -11.84 -12.95 1.48
CA GLY A 213 -12.72 -12.59 2.60
C GLY A 213 -13.01 -11.08 2.81
N ALA A 214 -12.37 -10.18 2.04
CA ALA A 214 -12.38 -8.74 2.26
C ALA A 214 -13.79 -8.13 2.31
N PRO A 215 -14.77 -8.55 1.46
CA PRO A 215 -16.13 -8.05 1.58
C PRO A 215 -16.78 -8.37 2.93
N LYS A 216 -16.44 -9.49 3.57
CA LYS A 216 -16.99 -9.85 4.88
C LYS A 216 -16.36 -9.00 5.99
N LEU A 217 -15.06 -8.74 5.90
CA LEU A 217 -14.33 -7.92 6.88
C LEU A 217 -14.77 -6.45 6.82
N MET A 218 -14.98 -5.91 5.61
CA MET A 218 -15.42 -4.52 5.42
C MET A 218 -16.83 -4.25 5.97
N ASN A 219 -17.65 -5.29 6.13
CA ASN A 219 -19.00 -5.18 6.70
C ASN A 219 -19.05 -5.38 8.22
N LEU A 220 -17.89 -5.52 8.89
CA LEU A 220 -17.84 -5.63 10.34
C LEU A 220 -18.07 -4.26 10.98
N ASP A 221 -18.78 -4.25 12.11
CA ASP A 221 -19.05 -3.03 12.84
C ASP A 221 -17.76 -2.39 13.37
N GLY A 222 -17.63 -1.08 13.20
CA GLY A 222 -16.44 -0.31 13.55
C GLY A 222 -15.24 -0.49 12.61
N VAL A 223 -15.38 -1.18 11.46
CA VAL A 223 -14.35 -1.20 10.41
C VAL A 223 -14.56 -0.02 9.45
N ASP A 224 -13.50 0.74 9.21
CA ASP A 224 -13.46 1.88 8.30
C ASP A 224 -13.02 1.43 6.89
N GLU A 225 -11.95 0.64 6.82
CA GLU A 225 -11.34 0.22 5.55
C GLU A 225 -10.66 -1.15 5.67
N VAL A 226 -10.63 -1.89 4.57
CA VAL A 226 -9.74 -3.05 4.40
C VAL A 226 -8.76 -2.72 3.27
N GLU A 227 -7.51 -2.48 3.63
CA GLU A 227 -6.47 -2.06 2.71
C GLU A 227 -5.57 -3.24 2.34
N LEU A 228 -5.31 -3.43 1.03
CA LEU A 228 -4.37 -4.43 0.54
C LEU A 228 -2.98 -3.81 0.37
N VAL A 229 -1.97 -4.48 0.90
CA VAL A 229 -0.59 -4.01 0.89
C VAL A 229 0.39 -5.14 0.54
N PRO A 230 1.59 -4.83 0.02
CA PRO A 230 2.62 -5.85 -0.15
C PRO A 230 2.91 -6.55 1.19
N ALA A 231 3.07 -7.88 1.21
CA ALA A 231 3.32 -8.61 2.46
C ALA A 231 4.58 -8.10 3.20
N ALA A 232 5.54 -7.50 2.49
CA ALA A 232 6.74 -6.92 3.05
C ALA A 232 6.54 -5.63 3.88
N VAL A 233 5.33 -5.05 3.90
CA VAL A 233 5.03 -3.82 4.67
C VAL A 233 4.17 -4.07 5.92
N LEU A 234 3.83 -5.32 6.21
CA LEU A 234 3.23 -5.71 7.48
C LEU A 234 4.31 -5.80 8.55
#